data_AF-A0A9D6QDQ5-F1
#
_entry.id   AF-A0A9D6QDQ5-F1
#
_cell.length_a   1.000
_cell.length_b   1.000
_cell.length_c   1.000
_cell.angle_alpha   90.00
_cell.angle_beta   90.00
_cell.angle_gamma   90.00
#
_symmetry.space_group_name_H-M   'P 1'
#
loop_
_entity.id
_entity.type
_entity.pdbx_description
1 polymer ?
#
loop_
_entity_poly.entity_id
_entity_poly.type
_entity_poly.pdbx_seq_one_letter_code
_entity_poly.pdbx_strand_id
1 'polypeptide(L)' 'MRDIRDQCSDEGVAFHFKQWGGVVKSKTGRELDGRTWDEMPAVVA' A
#
# COMPACT_ATOMS: atom_id res chain seq x y z
N MET A 1 8.17 -6.06 1.11
CA MET A 1 7.09 -5.11 0.72
C MET A 1 6.85 -5.11 -0.77
N ARG A 2 7.91 -5.01 -1.60
CA ARG A 2 7.79 -5.20 -3.06
C ARG A 2 7.21 -6.58 -3.44
N ASP A 3 7.64 -7.67 -2.82
CA ASP A 3 7.03 -9.00 -3.03
C ASP A 3 5.52 -9.06 -2.78
N ILE A 4 5.04 -8.41 -1.72
CA ILE A 4 3.60 -8.41 -1.38
C ILE A 4 2.83 -7.59 -2.42
N ARG A 5 3.39 -6.45 -2.85
CA ARG A 5 2.82 -5.67 -3.95
C ARG A 5 2.73 -6.49 -5.23
N ASP A 6 3.82 -7.18 -5.59
CA ASP A 6 3.88 -7.94 -6.84
C ASP A 6 2.92 -9.14 -6.80
N GLN A 7 2.76 -9.81 -5.65
CA GLN A 7 1.72 -10.83 -5.45
C GLN A 7 0.31 -10.24 -5.57
N CYS A 8 0.03 -9.11 -4.93
CA CYS A 8 -1.28 -8.46 -5.05
C CYS A 8 -1.59 -8.06 -6.50
N SER A 9 -0.58 -7.59 -7.23
CA SER A 9 -0.72 -7.24 -8.65
C SER A 9 -0.97 -8.46 -9.53
N ASP A 10 -0.36 -9.61 -9.23
CA ASP A 10 -0.55 -10.86 -9.99
C ASP A 10 -1.95 -11.45 -9.75
N GLU A 11 -2.44 -11.40 -8.51
CA GLU A 11 -3.77 -11.88 -8.13
C GLU A 11 -4.89 -10.87 -8.42
N GLY A 12 -4.56 -9.66 -8.89
CA GLY A 12 -5.54 -8.60 -9.18
C GLY A 12 -6.26 -8.07 -7.94
N VAL A 13 -5.64 -8.16 -6.76
CA VAL A 13 -6.20 -7.68 -5.49
C VAL A 13 -5.66 -6.29 -5.15
N ALA A 14 -6.52 -5.46 -4.54
CA ALA A 14 -6.16 -4.09 -4.18
C ALA A 14 -5.01 -4.06 -3.14
N PHE A 15 -3.95 -3.30 -3.44
CA PHE A 15 -2.79 -3.15 -2.57
C PHE A 15 -2.79 -1.81 -1.82
N HIS A 16 -2.87 -1.86 -0.50
CA HIS A 16 -2.78 -0.68 0.37
C HIS A 16 -1.49 -0.73 1.20
N PHE A 17 -0.64 0.29 1.06
CA PHE A 17 0.61 0.42 1.81
C PHE A 17 0.55 1.54 2.83
N LYS A 18 1.04 1.25 4.03
CA LYS A 18 1.29 2.24 5.06
C LYS A 18 2.53 1.82 5.82
N GLN A 19 3.48 2.72 6.03
CA GLN A 19 4.62 2.43 6.88
C GLN A 19 4.23 2.69 8.35
N TRP A 20 4.51 1.72 9.22
CA TRP A 20 4.22 1.79 10.65
C TRP A 20 5.54 2.00 11.38
N GLY A 21 5.75 3.19 11.95
CA GLY A 21 6.96 3.53 12.70
C GLY A 21 7.54 4.90 12.32
N GLY A 22 8.43 5.42 13.17
CA GLY A 22 8.98 6.77 13.03
C GLY A 22 8.47 7.73 14.11
N VAL A 23 9.35 8.64 14.54
CA VAL A 23 9.10 9.59 15.64
C VAL A 23 7.95 10.55 15.31
N VAL A 24 7.75 10.85 14.02
CA VAL A 24 6.65 11.69 13.53
C VAL A 24 5.71 10.86 12.67
N LYS A 25 4.66 10.35 13.31
CA LYS A 25 3.63 9.49 12.69
C LYS A 25 2.95 10.13 11.47
N SER A 26 2.93 11.46 11.39
CA SER A 26 2.35 12.23 10.29
C SER A 26 3.25 12.30 9.05
N LYS A 27 4.55 12.01 9.20
CA LYS A 27 5.52 11.97 8.09
C LYS A 27 5.73 10.56 7.56
N THR A 28 5.31 9.55 8.31
CA THR A 28 5.35 8.17 7.87
C THR A 28 4.18 7.90 6.94
N GLY A 29 4.44 7.97 5.63
CA GLY A 29 3.43 8.01 4.59
C GLY A 29 2.92 6.64 4.12
N ARG A 30 2.15 6.73 3.03
CA ARG A 30 1.65 5.60 2.22
C ARG A 30 2.52 5.36 0.98
N GLU A 31 3.75 5.86 1.01
CA GLU A 31 4.64 5.90 -0.15
C GLU A 31 5.60 4.71 -0.13
N LEU A 32 5.63 3.98 -1.24
CA LEU A 32 6.60 2.91 -1.52
C LEU A 32 7.14 3.18 -2.93
N ASP A 33 8.46 3.27 -3.05
CA ASP A 33 9.16 3.55 -4.31
C ASP A 33 8.78 4.89 -4.97
N GLY A 34 8.56 5.95 -4.18
CA GLY A 34 8.20 7.27 -4.70
C GLY A 34 6.74 7.38 -5.15
N ARG A 35 5.93 6.33 -4.94
CA ARG A 35 4.52 6.28 -5.30
C ARG A 35 3.66 6.00 -4.07
N THR A 36 2.53 6.69 -3.97
CA THR A 36 1.50 6.39 -2.96
C THR A 36 0.69 5.17 -3.36
N TRP A 37 0.54 4.20 -2.45
CA TRP A 37 -0.27 3.00 -2.63
C TRP A 37 -1.41 3.00 -1.61
N ASP A 38 -2.60 3.37 -2.06
CA ASP A 38 -3.81 3.54 -1.25
C ASP A 38 -5.02 2.87 -1.92
N GLU A 39 -4.79 1.72 -2.57
CA GLU A 39 -5.85 1.05 -3.33
C GLU A 39 -6.88 0.44 -2.38
N MET A 40 -8.15 0.52 -2.77
CA MET A 40 -9.27 -0.04 -2.03
C MET A 40 -9.91 -1.16 -2.86
N PRO A 41 -10.37 -2.26 -2.23
CA PRO A 41 -11.09 -3.29 -2.97
C PRO A 41 -12.36 -2.69 -3.58
N ALA A 42 -12.71 -3.16 -4.78
CA ALA A 42 -13.99 -2.80 -5.38
C ALA A 42 -15.11 -3.23 -4.43
N VAL A 43 -15.99 -2.31 -4.07
CA VAL A 43 -17.20 -2.64 -3.32
C VAL A 43 -18.05 -3.51 -4.24
N VAL A 44 -18.05 -4.82 -4.00
CA VAL A 44 -19.01 -5.73 -4.62
C VAL A 44 -20.39 -5.36 -4.10
N ALA A 45 -21.27 -4.94 -5.01
CA ALA A 45 -22.65 -4.55 -4.73
C ALA A 45 -23.52 -5.76 -4.39
#